data_AF-A0A0F9BFZ3-F1
#
_entry.id   AF-A0A0F9BFZ3-F1
#
_cell.length_a   1.000
_cell.length_b   1.000
_cell.length_c   1.000
_cell.angle_alpha   90.00
_cell.angle_beta   90.00
_cell.angle_gamma   90.00
#
_symmetry.space_group_name_H-M   'P 1'
#
loop_
_entity.id
_entity.type
_entity.pdbx_description
1 polymer ?
#
loop_
_entity_poly.entity_id
_entity_poly.type
_entity_poly.pdbx_seq_one_letter_code
_entity_poly.pdbx_strand_id
1 'polypeptide(L)'
;MITQEKIIKFFSFGLDEKTDPLIHTRILINNIFSSLGIIFFLLFAIIALTNREMLVFWLLTITAILTILNMIYLVRTNSIQNSAIFLLMLMSVLLLSLIITGGTGAT
;
A
#
# COMPACT_ATOMS: atom_id res chain seq x y z
N MET A 1 -16.28 -21.91 -7.26
CA MET A 1 -16.59 -20.58 -6.69
C MET A 1 -15.71 -20.36 -5.49
N ILE A 2 -14.63 -19.58 -5.63
CA ILE A 2 -13.92 -19.03 -4.47
C ILE A 2 -14.79 -17.86 -4.02
N THR A 3 -15.75 -18.18 -3.16
CA THR A 3 -16.90 -17.38 -2.80
C THR A 3 -16.43 -16.05 -2.22
N GLN A 4 -17.01 -14.94 -2.68
CA GLN A 4 -16.66 -13.56 -2.33
C GLN A 4 -16.39 -13.34 -0.83
N GLU A 5 -17.05 -14.12 0.03
CA GLU A 5 -16.83 -14.19 1.48
C GLU A 5 -15.37 -14.40 1.89
N LYS A 6 -14.60 -15.27 1.23
CA LYS A 6 -13.18 -15.50 1.58
C LYS A 6 -12.31 -14.28 1.27
N ILE A 7 -12.61 -13.60 0.18
CA ILE A 7 -11.91 -12.40 -0.27
C ILE A 7 -12.23 -11.25 0.69
N ILE A 8 -13.51 -11.07 1.02
CA ILE A 8 -13.96 -10.08 2.01
C ILE A 8 -13.30 -10.36 3.36
N LYS A 9 -13.26 -11.62 3.81
CA LYS A 9 -12.65 -12.01 5.10
C LYS A 9 -11.13 -11.80 5.15
N PHE A 10 -10.45 -11.92 4.01
CA PHE A 10 -9.02 -11.62 3.89
C PHE A 10 -8.74 -10.12 3.96
N PHE A 11 -9.58 -9.28 3.33
CA PHE A 11 -9.42 -7.83 3.37
C PHE A 11 -10.03 -7.17 4.62
N SER A 12 -10.93 -7.88 5.31
CA SER A 12 -11.51 -7.47 6.59
C SER A 12 -10.65 -7.91 7.80
N PHE A 13 -9.40 -8.34 7.56
CA PHE A 13 -8.56 -8.91 8.60
C PHE A 13 -8.34 -7.92 9.75
N GLY A 14 -8.75 -8.32 10.95
CA GLY A 14 -8.60 -7.57 12.22
C GLY A 14 -9.65 -6.48 12.48
N LEU A 15 -10.76 -6.44 11.74
CA LEU A 15 -11.92 -5.65 12.12
C LEU A 15 -12.80 -6.40 13.12
N ASP A 16 -13.13 -5.76 14.24
CA ASP A 16 -14.12 -6.25 15.20
C ASP A 16 -15.55 -6.06 14.68
N GLU A 17 -16.45 -7.01 14.98
CA GLU A 17 -17.87 -6.98 14.60
C GLU A 17 -18.65 -5.78 15.16
N LYS A 18 -18.08 -5.06 16.13
CA LYS A 18 -18.70 -3.88 16.76
C LYS A 18 -18.47 -2.57 16.01
N THR A 19 -17.75 -2.58 14.89
CA THR A 19 -17.39 -1.36 14.16
C THR A 19 -18.54 -0.96 13.22
N ASP A 20 -18.85 0.35 13.17
CA ASP A 20 -19.90 0.90 12.30
C ASP A 20 -19.72 0.43 10.84
N PRO A 21 -20.77 -0.06 10.15
CA PRO A 21 -20.69 -0.59 8.78
C PRO A 21 -20.04 0.38 7.77
N LEU A 22 -20.19 1.70 7.97
CA LEU A 22 -19.54 2.71 7.14
C LEU A 22 -18.01 2.77 7.35
N ILE A 23 -17.56 2.59 8.59
CA ILE A 23 -16.14 2.56 8.96
C ILE A 23 -15.49 1.27 8.44
N HIS A 24 -16.21 0.15 8.58
CA HIS A 24 -15.82 -1.15 8.03
C HIS A 24 -15.54 -1.08 6.52
N THR A 25 -16.47 -0.51 5.77
CA THR A 25 -16.36 -0.39 4.30
C THR A 25 -15.14 0.45 3.90
N ARG A 26 -14.86 1.54 4.62
CA ARG A 26 -13.69 2.40 4.35
C ARG A 26 -12.36 1.70 4.63
N ILE A 27 -12.29 0.95 5.73
CA ILE A 27 -11.09 0.17 6.07
C ILE A 27 -10.86 -0.92 5.02
N LEU A 28 -11.91 -1.62 4.60
CA LEU A 28 -11.84 -2.63 3.56
C LEU A 28 -11.36 -2.06 2.22
N ILE A 29 -11.91 -0.93 1.78
CA ILE A 29 -11.45 -0.24 0.57
C ILE A 29 -9.97 0.14 0.69
N ASN A 30 -9.56 0.73 1.82
CA ASN A 30 -8.17 1.13 2.02
C ASN A 30 -7.21 -0.07 2.00
N ASN A 31 -7.62 -1.19 2.61
CA ASN A 31 -6.85 -2.42 2.62
C ASN A 31 -6.72 -3.04 1.22
N ILE A 32 -7.78 -3.02 0.42
CA ILE A 32 -7.75 -3.50 -0.98
C ILE A 32 -6.78 -2.67 -1.82
N PHE A 33 -6.90 -1.35 -1.80
CA PHE A 33 -6.01 -0.47 -2.56
C PHE A 33 -4.57 -0.56 -2.08
N SER A 34 -4.34 -0.62 -0.77
CA SER A 34 -3.00 -0.79 -0.21
C SER A 34 -2.39 -2.13 -0.63
N SER A 35 -3.16 -3.22 -0.60
CA SER A 35 -2.71 -4.54 -1.04
C SER A 35 -2.35 -4.57 -2.53
N LEU A 36 -3.20 -3.95 -3.37
CA LEU A 36 -2.94 -3.82 -4.80
C LEU A 36 -1.66 -3.01 -5.05
N GLY A 37 -1.49 -1.90 -4.32
CA GLY A 37 -0.28 -1.08 -4.37
C GLY A 37 0.98 -1.86 -4.00
N ILE A 38 0.94 -2.64 -2.91
CA ILE A 38 2.05 -3.50 -2.48
C ILE A 38 2.46 -4.48 -3.59
N ILE A 39 1.48 -5.12 -4.24
CA ILE A 39 1.76 -6.04 -5.36
C ILE A 39 2.49 -5.32 -6.48
N PHE A 40 2.02 -4.13 -6.87
CA PHE A 40 2.68 -3.33 -7.90
C PHE A 40 4.09 -2.88 -7.48
N PHE A 41 4.27 -2.39 -6.25
CA PHE A 41 5.59 -1.98 -5.77
C PHE A 41 6.59 -3.12 -5.78
N LEU A 42 6.18 -4.32 -5.36
CA LEU A 42 7.05 -5.49 -5.40
C LEU A 42 7.37 -5.94 -6.83
N LEU A 43 6.38 -5.95 -7.73
CA LEU A 43 6.63 -6.26 -9.15
C LEU A 43 7.61 -5.27 -9.78
N PHE A 44 7.40 -3.97 -9.59
CA PHE A 44 8.30 -2.95 -10.12
C PHE A 44 9.66 -2.95 -9.43
N ALA A 45 9.74 -3.31 -8.15
CA ALA A 45 11.02 -3.51 -7.47
C ALA A 45 11.82 -4.64 -8.13
N ILE A 46 11.19 -5.78 -8.43
CA ILE A 46 11.86 -6.91 -9.11
C ILE A 46 12.35 -6.49 -10.51
N ILE A 47 11.55 -5.72 -11.25
CA ILE A 47 11.95 -5.18 -12.55
C ILE A 47 13.15 -4.23 -12.39
N ALA A 48 13.10 -3.30 -11.43
CA ALA A 48 14.19 -2.37 -11.14
C ALA A 48 15.49 -3.09 -10.74
N LEU A 49 15.37 -4.18 -9.96
CA LEU A 49 16.51 -5.03 -9.60
C LEU A 49 17.14 -5.67 -10.84
N THR A 50 16.32 -6.14 -11.79
CA THR A 50 16.77 -6.71 -13.07
C THR A 50 17.48 -5.67 -13.93
N ASN A 51 17.00 -4.42 -13.92
CA ASN A 51 17.60 -3.29 -14.61
C ASN A 51 18.80 -2.67 -13.87
N ARG A 52 19.21 -3.24 -12.72
CA ARG A 52 20.28 -2.74 -11.83
C ARG A 52 20.02 -1.35 -11.24
N GLU A 53 18.78 -0.89 -11.23
CA GLU A 53 18.35 0.37 -10.61
C GLU A 53 18.15 0.17 -9.10
N MET A 54 19.27 -0.01 -8.38
CA MET A 54 19.24 -0.35 -6.95
C MET A 54 18.50 0.67 -6.09
N LEU A 55 18.59 1.97 -6.42
CA LEU A 55 17.89 3.02 -5.69
C LEU A 55 16.37 2.84 -5.81
N VAL A 56 15.87 2.66 -7.04
CA VAL A 56 14.44 2.45 -7.32
C VAL A 56 13.94 1.16 -6.65
N PHE A 57 14.73 0.09 -6.72
CA PHE A 57 14.43 -1.17 -6.01
C PHE A 57 14.22 -0.96 -4.51
N TRP A 58 15.18 -0.30 -3.83
CA TRP A 58 15.09 -0.06 -2.39
C TRP A 58 13.91 0.83 -2.05
N LEU A 59 13.68 1.87 -2.85
CA LEU A 59 12.62 2.84 -2.63
C LEU A 59 11.23 2.19 -2.72
N LEU A 60 10.99 1.39 -3.75
CA LEU A 60 9.74 0.63 -3.91
C LEU A 60 9.57 -0.42 -2.81
N THR A 61 10.64 -1.12 -2.42
CA THR A 61 10.61 -2.12 -1.35
C THR A 61 10.27 -1.50 0.01
N ILE A 62 10.91 -0.39 0.36
CA ILE A 62 10.62 0.35 1.59
C ILE A 62 9.17 0.87 1.58
N THR A 63 8.71 1.37 0.43
CA THR A 63 7.33 1.86 0.29
C THR A 63 6.31 0.73 0.47
N ALA A 64 6.58 -0.48 -0.05
CA ALA A 64 5.76 -1.65 0.19
C ALA A 64 5.71 -2.02 1.69
N ILE A 65 6.86 -2.03 2.37
CA ILE A 65 6.94 -2.31 3.81
C ILE A 65 6.15 -1.27 4.62
N LEU A 66 6.32 0.02 4.34
CA LEU A 66 5.59 1.10 5.02
C LEU A 66 4.08 1.01 4.77
N THR A 67 3.66 0.60 3.57
CA THR A 67 2.25 0.37 3.24
C THR A 67 1.67 -0.79 4.07
N ILE A 68 2.42 -1.89 4.23
CA ILE A 68 2.03 -3.02 5.09
C ILE A 68 1.90 -2.56 6.56
N LEU A 69 2.89 -1.82 7.06
CA LEU A 69 2.85 -1.30 8.43
C LEU A 69 1.65 -0.38 8.65
N ASN A 70 1.31 0.45 7.66
CA ASN A 70 0.13 1.31 7.72
C ASN A 70 -1.18 0.51 7.70
N MET A 71 -1.27 -0.57 6.91
CA MET A 71 -2.43 -1.46 6.97
C MET A 71 -2.61 -2.08 8.36
N ILE A 72 -1.52 -2.57 8.96
CA ILE A 72 -1.54 -3.12 10.33
C ILE A 72 -1.96 -2.04 11.35
N TYR A 73 -1.43 -0.82 11.20
CA TYR A 73 -1.78 0.32 12.04
C TYR A 73 -3.27 0.70 11.92
N LEU A 74 -3.80 0.75 10.71
CA LEU A 74 -5.21 1.06 10.45
C LEU A 74 -6.12 0.03 11.11
N VAL A 75 -5.80 -1.25 10.94
CA VAL A 75 -6.56 -2.35 11.55
C VAL A 75 -6.55 -2.27 13.08
N ARG A 76 -5.40 -1.93 13.69
CA ARG A 76 -5.28 -1.85 15.15
C ARG A 76 -5.94 -0.61 15.76
N THR A 77 -5.87 0.53 15.08
CA THR A 77 -6.31 1.82 15.64
C THR A 77 -7.67 2.28 15.14
N ASN A 78 -8.18 1.68 14.05
CA ASN A 78 -9.36 2.12 13.31
C ASN A 78 -9.31 3.61 12.89
N SER A 79 -8.12 4.23 12.91
CA SER A 79 -7.93 5.63 12.57
C SER A 79 -7.75 5.80 11.06
N ILE A 80 -8.89 5.82 10.35
CA ILE A 80 -8.92 5.94 8.88
C ILE A 80 -8.23 7.21 8.40
N GLN A 81 -8.48 8.34 9.05
CA GLN A 81 -7.94 9.64 8.64
C GLN A 81 -6.41 9.64 8.68
N ASN A 82 -5.81 9.14 9.77
CA ASN A 82 -4.35 9.11 9.90
C ASN A 82 -3.71 8.16 8.89
N SER A 83 -4.31 6.99 8.67
CA SER A 83 -3.86 6.04 7.65
C SER A 83 -3.92 6.63 6.24
N ALA A 84 -5.02 7.31 5.89
CA ALA A 84 -5.18 7.92 4.58
C ALA A 84 -4.16 9.06 4.36
N ILE A 85 -3.97 9.91 5.36
CA ILE A 85 -2.97 10.99 5.30
C ILE A 85 -1.55 10.42 5.16
N PHE A 86 -1.21 9.39 5.94
CA PHE A 86 0.09 8.72 5.84
C PHE A 86 0.32 8.15 4.44
N LEU A 87 -0.65 7.43 3.89
CA LEU A 87 -0.57 6.88 2.52
C LEU A 87 -0.41 7.98 1.48
N LEU A 88 -1.19 9.07 1.58
CA LEU A 88 -1.08 10.20 0.65
C LEU A 88 0.31 10.85 0.69
N MET A 89 0.88 11.05 1.88
CA MET A 89 2.24 11.57 2.02
C MET A 89 3.28 10.59 1.46
N LEU A 90 3.15 9.31 1.79
CA LEU A 90 4.04 8.25 1.30
C LEU A 90 4.04 8.19 -0.23
N MET A 91 2.85 8.21 -0.86
CA MET A 91 2.70 8.21 -2.31
C MET A 91 3.25 9.48 -2.95
N SER A 92 3.08 10.63 -2.31
CA SER A 92 3.60 11.91 -2.80
C SER A 92 5.14 11.93 -2.78
N VAL A 93 5.75 11.45 -1.69
CA VAL A 93 7.22 11.30 -1.60
C VAL A 93 7.73 10.30 -2.63
N LEU A 94 7.04 9.15 -2.78
CA LEU A 94 7.36 8.16 -3.81
C LEU A 94 7.33 8.78 -5.21
N LEU A 95 6.25 9.47 -5.59
CA LEU A 95 6.12 10.11 -6.89
C LEU A 95 7.22 11.14 -7.15
N LEU A 96 7.48 12.03 -6.19
CA LEU A 96 8.55 13.02 -6.30
C LEU A 96 9.91 12.34 -6.49
N SER A 97 10.21 11.31 -5.70
CA SER A 97 11.47 10.59 -5.81
C SER A 97 11.64 9.90 -7.17
N LEU A 98 10.58 9.27 -7.69
CA LEU A 98 10.60 8.61 -8.99
C LEU A 98 10.75 9.61 -10.14
N ILE A 99 10.15 10.81 -10.04
CA ILE A 99 10.35 11.86 -11.05
C ILE A 99 11.81 12.29 -11.07
N ILE A 100 12.44 12.48 -9.91
CA ILE A 100 13.84 12.89 -9.81
C ILE A 100 14.76 11.80 -10.37
N THR A 101 14.54 10.53 -10.01
CA THR A 101 15.40 9.42 -10.45
C THR A 101 15.12 8.96 -11.88
N GLY A 102 13.88 9.07 -12.35
CA GLY A 102 13.47 8.71 -13.70
C GLY A 102 13.82 9.78 -14.74
N GLY A 103 13.85 11.06 -14.35
CA GLY A 103 14.24 12.17 -15.22
C GLY A 103 15.71 12.16 -15.65
N THR A 104 16.59 11.50 -14.89
CA THR A 104 18.02 11.39 -15.20
C THR A 104 18.37 10.35 -16.27
N GLY A 105 17.40 9.58 -16.77
CA GLY A 105 17.60 8.60 -17.86
C GLY A 105 17.50 9.17 -19.28
N ALA A 106 17.34 10.49 -19.44
CA ALA A 106 17.20 11.17 -20.73
C ALA A 106 18.52 11.73 -21.30
N THR A 107 19.66 11.11 -20.98
CA THR A 107 20.97 11.41 -21.58
C THR A 107 21.62 10.16 -22.11
#